data_AF-A0A397CRE1-F1
#
_entry.id   AF-A0A397CRE1-F1
#
_cell.length_a   1.000
_cell.length_b   1.000
_cell.length_c   1.000
_cell.angle_alpha   90.00
_cell.angle_beta   90.00
_cell.angle_gamma   90.00
#
_symmetry.space_group_name_H-M   'P 1'
#
loop_
_entity.id
_entity.type
_entity.pdbx_description
1 polymer ?
#
loop_
_entity_poly.entity_id
_entity_poly.type
_entity_poly.pdbx_seq_one_letter_code
_entity_poly.pdbx_strand_id
1 'polypeptide(L)'
;MTQARRSKISPHKKPRRRYSHAVKRDMIIKMQDTSVRDLESEMGIPKSNLSRWSQQKEQLVNFEGNLHRRFNLIGAGRPEEIPDTDALTAYMLNLRDAERAVTCTHLVNYPKRHHNDWLEA
;
A
#
# COMPACT_ATOMS: atom_id res chain seq x y z
N MET A 1 3.79 -33.99 37.10
CA MET A 1 4.52 -33.74 35.84
C MET A 1 4.01 -32.44 35.25
N THR A 2 4.78 -31.37 35.37
CA THR A 2 4.34 -30.02 34.98
C THR A 2 4.72 -29.76 33.53
N GLN A 3 3.75 -29.71 32.63
CA GLN A 3 3.98 -29.44 31.21
C GLN A 3 4.41 -27.97 31.04
N ALA A 4 5.68 -27.75 30.72
CA ALA A 4 6.20 -26.42 30.41
C ALA A 4 5.47 -25.86 29.18
N ARG A 5 4.82 -24.70 29.34
CA ARG A 5 4.19 -23.96 28.23
C ARG A 5 5.27 -23.53 27.25
N ARG A 6 5.24 -24.11 26.05
CA ARG A 6 6.13 -23.77 24.93
C ARG A 6 5.88 -22.31 24.52
N SER A 7 6.77 -21.40 24.90
CA SER A 7 6.77 -20.02 24.40
C SER A 7 7.09 -20.03 22.90
N LYS A 8 6.09 -19.75 22.05
CA LYS A 8 6.25 -19.72 20.58
C LYS A 8 6.79 -18.38 20.05
N ILE A 9 7.67 -17.71 20.79
CA ILE A 9 8.28 -16.46 20.30
C ILE A 9 9.74 -16.77 19.99
N SER A 10 9.99 -17.15 18.73
CA SER A 10 11.34 -17.37 18.20
C SER A 10 12.10 -16.04 18.21
N PRO A 11 13.34 -15.97 18.72
CA PRO A 11 13.95 -14.69 19.07
C PRO A 11 14.21 -13.76 17.89
N HIS A 12 14.49 -14.23 16.67
CA HIS A 12 14.80 -13.35 15.54
C HIS A 12 14.32 -13.93 14.20
N LYS A 13 13.09 -13.62 13.78
CA LYS A 13 12.72 -13.75 12.37
C LYS A 13 13.33 -12.60 11.59
N LYS A 14 14.07 -12.89 10.51
CA LYS A 14 14.53 -11.86 9.57
C LYS A 14 13.34 -10.98 9.13
N PRO A 15 13.47 -9.65 9.14
CA PRO A 15 12.41 -8.76 8.67
C PRO A 15 11.95 -9.16 7.27
N ARG A 16 10.64 -9.18 7.04
CA ARG A 16 10.09 -9.47 5.70
C ARG A 16 10.54 -8.39 4.73
N ARG A 17 11.25 -8.77 3.66
CA ARG A 17 11.61 -7.85 2.58
C ARG A 17 10.34 -7.34 1.90
N ARG A 18 10.24 -6.02 1.76
CA ARG A 18 9.16 -5.34 1.02
C ARG A 18 9.71 -4.88 -0.32
N TYR A 19 8.92 -5.04 -1.37
CA TYR A 19 9.25 -4.60 -2.73
C TYR A 19 8.32 -3.47 -3.14
N SER A 20 8.88 -2.37 -3.63
CA SER A 20 8.10 -1.22 -4.12
C SER A 20 7.41 -1.57 -5.44
N HIS A 21 6.40 -0.78 -5.82
CA HIS A 21 5.74 -0.95 -7.12
C HIS A 21 6.70 -0.78 -8.30
N ALA A 22 7.71 0.09 -8.17
CA ALA A 22 8.77 0.21 -9.17
C ALA A 22 9.48 -1.14 -9.41
N VAL A 23 9.98 -1.77 -8.34
CA VAL A 23 10.65 -3.08 -8.46
C VAL A 23 9.74 -4.14 -9.07
N LYS A 24 8.47 -4.17 -8.65
CA LYS A 24 7.50 -5.14 -9.20
C LYS A 24 7.27 -4.94 -10.70
N ARG A 25 7.14 -3.69 -11.16
CA ARG A 25 6.98 -3.35 -12.58
C ARG A 25 8.21 -3.73 -13.39
N ASP A 26 9.39 -3.38 -12.90
CA ASP A 26 10.64 -3.72 -13.56
C ASP A 26 10.73 -5.23 -13.77
N MET A 27 10.33 -6.02 -12.77
CA MET A 27 10.34 -7.48 -12.90
C MET A 27 9.28 -7.98 -13.90
N ILE A 28 8.10 -7.35 -13.96
CA ILE A 28 7.08 -7.68 -14.96
C ILE A 28 7.58 -7.41 -16.38
N ILE A 29 8.32 -6.31 -16.59
CA ILE A 29 8.92 -5.99 -17.88
C ILE A 29 10.00 -7.03 -18.21
N LYS A 30 10.95 -7.29 -17.30
CA LYS A 30 12.00 -8.29 -17.50
C LYS A 30 11.47 -9.71 -17.74
N MET A 31 10.35 -10.08 -17.12
CA MET A 31 9.70 -11.39 -17.32
C MET A 31 9.15 -11.60 -18.75
N GLN A 32 9.11 -10.57 -19.61
CA GLN A 32 8.73 -10.73 -21.01
C GLN A 32 9.85 -11.37 -21.85
N ASP A 33 11.10 -11.08 -21.49
CA ASP A 33 12.29 -11.50 -22.27
C ASP A 33 13.12 -12.57 -21.55
N THR A 34 12.86 -12.82 -20.26
CA THR A 34 13.67 -13.71 -19.42
C THR A 34 12.81 -14.67 -18.61
N SER A 35 13.28 -15.90 -18.43
CA SER A 35 12.58 -16.89 -17.62
C SER A 35 12.57 -16.51 -16.13
N VAL A 36 11.50 -16.87 -15.41
CA VAL A 36 11.37 -16.61 -13.97
C VAL A 36 12.50 -17.27 -13.16
N ARG A 37 13.04 -18.39 -13.63
CA ARG A 37 14.13 -19.11 -12.96
C ARG A 37 15.43 -18.31 -13.02
N ASP A 38 15.75 -17.75 -14.19
CA ASP A 38 16.97 -16.97 -14.38
C ASP A 38 16.87 -15.66 -13.60
N LEU A 39 15.69 -15.02 -13.60
CA LEU A 39 15.43 -13.80 -12.82
C LEU A 39 15.52 -14.03 -11.30
N GLU A 40 15.10 -15.19 -10.80
CA GLU A 40 15.29 -15.54 -9.38
C GLU A 40 16.77 -15.64 -9.03
N SER A 41 17.57 -16.29 -9.89
CA SER A 41 19.01 -16.43 -9.71
C SER A 41 19.74 -15.08 -9.77
N GLU A 42 19.37 -14.21 -10.71
CA GLU A 42 20.01 -12.91 -10.92
C GLU A 42 19.61 -11.89 -9.86
N MET A 43 18.32 -11.78 -9.55
CA MET A 43 17.78 -10.70 -8.71
C MET A 43 17.59 -11.10 -7.24
N GLY A 44 17.72 -12.39 -6.93
CA GLY A 44 17.49 -12.95 -5.59
C GLY A 44 16.04 -12.77 -5.11
N ILE A 45 15.10 -12.60 -6.02
CA ILE A 45 13.66 -12.46 -5.72
C ILE A 45 13.03 -13.84 -5.83
N PRO A 46 12.38 -14.35 -4.77
CA PRO A 46 11.76 -15.66 -4.80
C PRO A 46 10.77 -15.84 -5.95
N LYS A 47 10.80 -16.99 -6.62
CA LYS A 47 9.89 -17.37 -7.71
C LYS A 47 8.42 -17.18 -7.36
N SER A 48 8.05 -17.41 -6.09
CA SER A 48 6.69 -17.21 -5.60
C SER A 48 6.24 -15.74 -5.66
N ASN A 49 7.15 -14.78 -5.45
CA ASN A 49 6.84 -13.36 -5.61
C ASN A 49 6.71 -13.00 -7.09
N LEU A 50 7.63 -13.46 -7.94
CA LEU A 50 7.60 -13.21 -9.38
C LEU A 50 6.31 -13.74 -10.01
N SER A 51 5.94 -14.99 -9.69
CA SER A 51 4.69 -15.60 -10.14
C SER A 51 3.47 -14.80 -9.68
N ARG A 52 3.42 -14.41 -8.39
CA ARG A 52 2.33 -13.58 -7.87
C ARG A 52 2.22 -12.23 -8.57
N TRP A 53 3.34 -11.56 -8.84
CA TRP A 53 3.30 -10.27 -9.53
C TRP A 53 2.92 -10.40 -10.99
N SER A 54 3.29 -11.49 -11.65
CA SER A 54 2.81 -11.81 -13.00
C SER A 54 1.28 -11.96 -13.03
N GLN A 55 0.68 -12.59 -12.02
CA GLN A 55 -0.78 -12.68 -11.89
C GLN A 55 -1.43 -11.32 -11.63
N GLN A 56 -0.71 -10.39 -11.02
CA GLN A 56 -1.17 -9.02 -10.70
C GLN A 56 -0.71 -7.98 -11.74
N LYS A 57 -0.29 -8.43 -12.93
CA LYS A 57 0.37 -7.59 -13.95
C LYS A 57 -0.44 -6.34 -14.27
N GLU A 58 -1.72 -6.48 -14.60
CA GLU A 58 -2.58 -5.36 -15.00
C GLU A 58 -2.66 -4.29 -13.89
N GLN A 59 -2.92 -4.71 -12.65
CA GLN A 59 -3.01 -3.78 -11.51
C GLN A 59 -1.68 -3.09 -11.22
N LEU A 60 -0.56 -3.80 -11.40
CA LEU A 60 0.78 -3.23 -11.19
C LEU A 60 1.15 -2.26 -12.30
N VAL A 61 0.85 -2.58 -13.57
CA VAL A 61 1.13 -1.73 -14.74
C VAL A 61 0.25 -0.47 -14.74
N ASN A 62 -1.04 -0.60 -14.43
CA ASN A 62 -2.02 0.50 -14.48
C ASN A 62 -2.02 1.41 -13.24
N PHE A 63 -1.16 1.14 -12.25
CA PHE A 63 -1.12 1.93 -11.02
C PHE A 63 -0.57 3.36 -11.23
N GLU A 64 -1.35 4.41 -11.03
CA GLU A 64 -0.90 5.79 -11.29
C GLU A 64 -0.24 6.49 -10.08
N GLY A 65 -0.15 5.83 -8.92
CA GLY A 65 0.42 6.42 -7.71
C GLY A 65 1.97 6.43 -7.66
N ASN A 66 2.53 6.96 -6.57
CA ASN A 66 3.98 7.02 -6.35
C ASN A 66 4.62 5.61 -6.24
N LEU A 67 5.31 5.19 -7.31
CA LEU A 67 5.87 3.84 -7.47
C LEU A 67 6.98 3.49 -6.47
N HIS A 68 7.77 4.48 -6.06
CA HIS A 68 8.93 4.27 -5.18
C HIS A 68 8.52 4.18 -3.71
N ARG A 69 7.45 4.89 -3.30
CA ARG A 69 6.99 4.93 -1.91
C ARG A 69 5.85 3.97 -1.60
N ARG A 70 5.25 3.34 -2.61
CA ARG A 70 4.13 2.39 -2.45
C ARG A 70 4.60 0.95 -2.61
N PHE A 71 4.16 0.10 -1.67
CA PHE A 71 4.55 -1.32 -1.60
C PHE A 71 3.39 -2.29 -1.82
N ASN A 72 2.14 -1.82 -1.69
CA ASN A 72 0.93 -2.64 -1.76
C ASN A 72 -0.01 -2.09 -2.84
N LEU A 73 -0.76 -3.01 -3.46
CA LEU A 73 -1.87 -2.66 -4.33
C LEU A 73 -3.00 -2.02 -3.50
N ILE A 74 -3.84 -1.23 -4.17
CA ILE A 74 -5.03 -0.62 -3.57
C ILE A 74 -5.95 -1.75 -3.08
N GLY A 75 -6.62 -1.55 -1.94
CA GLY A 75 -7.52 -2.56 -1.37
C GLY A 75 -6.86 -3.68 -0.56
N ALA A 76 -5.55 -3.61 -0.29
CA ALA A 76 -4.84 -4.58 0.55
C ALA A 76 -5.15 -4.45 2.07
N GLY A 77 -6.41 -4.23 2.43
CA GLY A 77 -6.88 -4.07 3.81
C GLY A 77 -6.83 -2.64 4.34
N ARG A 78 -6.92 -1.63 3.46
CA ARG A 78 -7.17 -0.25 3.93
C ARG A 78 -8.62 -0.19 4.42
N PRO A 79 -8.88 0.30 5.64
CA PRO A 79 -10.24 0.59 6.09
C PRO A 79 -10.94 1.53 5.10
N GLU A 80 -12.28 1.48 5.12
CA GLU A 80 -13.16 2.25 4.25
C GLU A 80 -12.71 3.71 4.13
N GLU A 81 -12.76 4.22 2.90
CA GLU A 81 -12.29 5.56 2.58
C GLU A 81 -13.24 6.58 3.20
N ILE A 82 -12.69 7.71 3.67
CA ILE A 82 -13.50 8.82 4.20
C ILE A 82 -14.55 9.14 3.12
N PRO A 83 -15.84 9.29 3.48
CA PRO A 83 -16.86 9.64 2.51
C PRO A 83 -16.49 10.95 1.80
N ASP A 84 -16.78 10.98 0.50
CA ASP A 84 -16.59 12.17 -0.34
C ASP A 84 -15.16 12.74 -0.33
N THR A 85 -14.19 11.87 -0.66
CA THR A 85 -12.76 12.20 -0.76
C THR A 85 -12.48 13.33 -1.75
N ASP A 86 -13.27 13.44 -2.82
CA ASP A 86 -13.11 14.48 -3.85
C ASP A 86 -13.51 15.85 -3.29
N ALA A 87 -14.64 15.96 -2.60
CA ALA A 87 -15.04 17.22 -1.97
C ALA A 87 -14.12 17.62 -0.81
N LEU A 88 -13.61 16.65 -0.03
CA LEU A 88 -12.58 16.93 0.98
C LEU A 88 -11.29 17.48 0.33
N THR A 89 -10.89 16.93 -0.81
CA THR A 89 -9.71 17.41 -1.55
C THR A 89 -9.91 18.83 -2.06
N ALA A 90 -11.08 19.13 -2.65
CA ALA A 90 -11.44 20.48 -3.08
C ALA A 90 -11.45 21.47 -1.90
N TYR A 91 -11.99 21.07 -0.74
CA TYR A 91 -11.95 21.87 0.48
C TYR A 91 -10.52 22.18 0.94
N MET A 92 -9.62 21.18 0.92
CA MET A 92 -8.21 21.38 1.26
C MET A 92 -7.50 22.33 0.29
N LEU A 93 -7.77 22.22 -1.02
CA LEU A 93 -7.19 23.10 -2.03
C LEU A 93 -7.65 24.54 -1.83
N ASN A 94 -8.96 24.76 -1.65
CA ASN A 94 -9.52 26.09 -1.38
C ASN A 94 -8.92 26.75 -0.13
N LEU A 95 -8.69 25.98 0.94
CA LEU A 95 -8.03 26.50 2.14
C LEU A 95 -6.59 26.94 1.87
N ARG A 96 -5.86 26.15 1.08
CA ARG A 96 -4.47 26.45 0.71
C ARG A 96 -4.39 27.65 -0.22
N ASP A 97 -5.32 27.79 -1.16
CA ASP A 97 -5.42 28.94 -2.07
C ASP A 97 -5.79 30.23 -1.33
N ALA A 98 -6.57 30.12 -0.25
CA ALA A 98 -6.83 31.22 0.69
C ALA A 98 -5.64 31.51 1.64
N GLU A 99 -4.43 31.04 1.30
CA GLU A 99 -3.18 31.12 2.07
C GLU A 99 -3.25 30.55 3.50
N ARG A 100 -4.28 29.76 3.82
CA ARG A 100 -4.39 29.10 5.12
C ARG A 100 -3.63 27.78 5.07
N ALA A 101 -2.75 27.59 6.05
CA ALA A 101 -2.19 26.27 6.28
C ALA A 101 -3.32 25.26 6.57
N VAL A 102 -3.40 24.20 5.78
CA VAL A 102 -4.30 23.07 6.06
C VAL A 102 -3.78 22.34 7.29
N THR A 103 -4.56 22.37 8.37
CA THR A 103 -4.21 21.73 9.65
C THR A 103 -5.13 20.56 9.96
N CYS A 104 -4.71 19.68 10.87
CA CYS A 104 -5.54 18.55 11.34
C CYS A 104 -6.93 18.99 11.81
N THR A 105 -7.05 20.16 12.45
CA THR A 105 -8.36 20.69 12.89
C THR A 105 -9.31 20.93 11.72
N HIS A 106 -8.83 21.47 10.60
CA HIS A 106 -9.65 21.66 9.40
C HIS A 106 -10.11 20.30 8.85
N LEU A 107 -9.20 19.32 8.82
CA LEU A 107 -9.48 17.99 8.30
C LEU A 107 -10.48 17.22 9.16
N VAL A 108 -10.44 17.38 10.49
CA VAL A 108 -11.39 16.74 11.41
C VAL A 108 -12.74 17.45 11.40
N ASN A 109 -12.77 18.78 11.21
CA ASN A 109 -14.02 19.52 11.19
C ASN A 109 -14.85 19.27 9.93
N TYR A 110 -14.23 18.94 8.80
CA TYR A 110 -14.95 18.61 7.57
C TYR A 110 -15.93 17.44 7.74
N PRO A 111 -15.50 16.22 8.12
CA PRO A 111 -16.42 15.10 8.31
C PRO A 111 -17.41 15.36 9.44
N LYS A 112 -17.04 16.08 10.50
CA LYS A 112 -17.98 16.47 11.57
C LYS A 112 -19.17 17.29 11.07
N ARG A 113 -18.97 18.11 10.03
CA ARG A 113 -20.00 19.01 9.47
C ARG A 113 -20.80 18.38 8.33
N HIS A 114 -20.18 17.51 7.55
CA HIS A 114 -20.75 17.01 6.29
C HIS A 114 -21.06 15.51 6.30
N HIS A 115 -20.46 14.75 7.22
CA HIS A 115 -20.57 13.30 7.30
C HIS A 115 -20.68 12.83 8.77
N ASN A 116 -21.55 13.50 9.55
CA ASN A 116 -21.73 13.18 10.97
C ASN A 116 -22.25 11.75 11.16
N ASP A 117 -23.22 11.35 10.34
CA ASP A 117 -23.79 10.00 10.35
C ASP A 117 -22.73 8.90 10.13
N TRP A 118 -21.68 9.20 9.36
CA TRP A 118 -20.56 8.27 9.15
C TRP A 118 -19.63 8.18 10.36
N LEU A 119 -19.54 9.22 11.18
CA LEU A 119 -18.73 9.21 12.41
C LEU A 119 -19.41 8.45 13.56
N GLU A 120 -20.74 8.36 13.55
CA GLU A 120 -21.55 7.74 14.59
C GLU A 120 -21.92 6.27 14.29
N ALA A 121 -21.56 5.76 13.11
CA ALA A 121 -21.81 4.39 12.65
C ALA A 121 -20.70 3.40 13.06
#